data_AF-A0A7W1QG20-F1
#
_entry.id   AF-A0A7W1QG20-F1
#
_cell.length_a   1.000
_cell.length_b   1.000
_cell.length_c   1.000
_cell.angle_alpha   90.00
_cell.angle_beta   90.00
_cell.angle_gamma   90.00
#
_symmetry.space_group_name_H-M   'P 1'
#
loop_
_entity.id
_entity.type
_entity.pdbx_description
1 polymer ?
#
loop_
_entity_poly.entity_id
_entity_poly.type
_entity_poly.pdbx_seq_one_letter_code
_entity_poly.pdbx_strand_id
1 'polypeptide(L)'
;VQTTSERWLGRRLEPQGPPDGLLLRYLRAFGPATIDDMRKWSGLSGLAYAIERLRPRLRSFCDEQGHELLDVPDGPLPAPDTPAPPRFLPECDNAVLAHADRSRIVDVKHRRLVTAQKTFLVDGFVRGTWKIIRAPKVSTLVITPVTPLSGEDRLALAEEGAQLLAFTAGEDDIRVCVRFLEE
;
A
#
# COMPACT_ATOMS: atom_id res chain seq x y z
N VAL A 1 -21.64 14.06 16.48
CA VAL A 1 -23.02 13.74 16.01
C VAL A 1 -22.90 12.67 14.95
N GLN A 2 -23.57 11.52 15.10
CA GLN A 2 -23.68 10.51 14.05
C GLN A 2 -24.96 10.77 13.23
N THR A 3 -24.95 10.47 11.93
CA THR A 3 -26.09 10.59 11.02
C THR A 3 -26.12 9.39 10.06
N THR A 4 -27.27 9.09 9.45
CA THR A 4 -27.33 8.06 8.39
C THR A 4 -26.64 8.56 7.12
N SER A 5 -26.08 7.64 6.34
CA SER A 5 -25.41 7.96 5.07
C SER A 5 -26.35 8.65 4.09
N GLU A 6 -27.60 8.21 3.99
CA GLU A 6 -28.61 8.81 3.11
C GLU A 6 -28.93 10.25 3.49
N ARG A 7 -29.05 10.52 4.80
CA ARG A 7 -29.28 11.88 5.30
C ARG A 7 -28.08 12.78 5.05
N TRP A 8 -26.87 12.26 5.19
CA TRP A 8 -25.64 13.01 4.89
C TRP A 8 -25.49 13.30 3.39
N LEU A 9 -25.81 12.33 2.54
CA LEU A 9 -25.73 12.44 1.08
C LEU A 9 -26.92 13.21 0.47
N GLY A 10 -27.98 13.46 1.23
CA GLY A 10 -29.21 14.09 0.73
C GLY A 10 -29.97 13.24 -0.30
N ARG A 11 -29.68 11.94 -0.39
CA ARG A 11 -30.30 11.02 -1.35
C ARG A 11 -30.39 9.61 -0.80
N ARG A 12 -31.36 8.85 -1.31
CA ARG A 12 -31.48 7.42 -1.05
C ARG A 12 -30.29 6.67 -1.68
N LEU A 13 -29.78 5.66 -0.99
CA LEU A 13 -28.80 4.75 -1.56
C LEU A 13 -29.51 3.71 -2.42
N GLU A 14 -28.93 3.41 -3.57
CA GLU A 14 -29.38 2.28 -4.39
C GLU A 14 -29.21 0.96 -3.61
N PRO A 15 -30.11 -0.02 -3.80
CA PRO A 15 -29.92 -1.36 -3.27
C PRO A 15 -28.55 -1.90 -3.65
N GLN A 16 -27.89 -2.60 -2.73
CA GLN A 16 -26.58 -3.18 -3.01
C GLN A 16 -26.71 -4.21 -4.15
N GLY A 17 -26.14 -3.87 -5.31
CA GLY A 17 -25.97 -4.78 -6.42
C GLY A 17 -24.83 -5.77 -6.20
N PRO A 18 -24.56 -6.65 -7.18
CA PRO A 18 -23.42 -7.55 -7.13
C PRO A 18 -22.09 -6.78 -6.99
N PRO A 19 -21.08 -7.31 -6.29
CA PRO A 19 -19.84 -6.61 -5.97
C PRO A 19 -18.87 -6.48 -7.17
N ASP A 20 -19.32 -6.78 -8.38
CA ASP A 20 -18.51 -6.89 -9.59
C ASP A 20 -17.70 -5.61 -9.86
N GLY A 21 -18.34 -4.44 -9.71
CA GLY A 21 -17.67 -3.16 -9.86
C GLY A 21 -16.61 -2.88 -8.79
N LEU A 22 -16.80 -3.39 -7.56
CA LEU A 22 -15.82 -3.28 -6.48
C LEU A 22 -14.61 -4.17 -6.77
N LEU A 23 -14.82 -5.40 -7.22
CA LEU A 23 -13.74 -6.34 -7.56
C LEU A 23 -12.90 -5.84 -8.73
N LEU A 24 -13.52 -5.28 -9.76
CA LEU A 24 -12.79 -4.68 -10.89
C LEU A 24 -11.95 -3.46 -10.46
N ARG A 25 -12.42 -2.66 -9.49
CA ARG A 25 -11.62 -1.55 -8.94
C ARG A 25 -10.46 -2.05 -8.10
N TYR A 26 -10.69 -3.10 -7.31
CA TYR A 26 -9.64 -3.76 -6.54
C TYR A 26 -8.53 -4.30 -7.47
N LEU A 27 -8.90 -5.06 -8.50
CA LEU A 27 -7.92 -5.62 -9.45
C LEU A 27 -7.15 -4.54 -10.21
N ARG A 28 -7.79 -3.43 -10.59
CA ARG A 28 -7.07 -2.30 -11.20
C ARG A 28 -6.03 -1.65 -10.28
N ALA A 29 -6.22 -1.74 -8.97
CA ALA A 29 -5.33 -1.11 -7.99
C ALA A 29 -4.27 -2.07 -7.46
N PHE A 30 -4.61 -3.35 -7.30
CA PHE A 30 -3.81 -4.34 -6.56
C PHE A 30 -3.66 -5.67 -7.30
N GLY A 31 -4.15 -5.79 -8.53
CA GLY A 31 -3.96 -6.99 -9.35
C GLY A 31 -2.51 -7.14 -9.82
N PRO A 32 -2.08 -8.37 -10.20
CA PRO A 32 -2.81 -9.64 -10.10
C PRO A 32 -2.97 -10.16 -8.67
N ALA A 33 -4.16 -10.65 -8.32
CA ALA A 33 -4.52 -11.02 -6.95
C ALA A 33 -5.44 -12.24 -6.85
N THR A 34 -5.41 -12.92 -5.69
CA THR A 34 -6.28 -14.07 -5.40
C THR A 34 -7.67 -13.63 -4.96
N ILE A 35 -8.64 -14.55 -4.99
CA ILE A 35 -9.96 -14.33 -4.39
C ILE A 35 -9.89 -14.10 -2.87
N ASP A 36 -8.88 -14.66 -2.21
CA ASP A 36 -8.68 -14.49 -0.77
C ASP A 36 -8.16 -13.10 -0.44
N ASP A 37 -7.32 -12.51 -1.31
CA ASP A 37 -6.92 -11.11 -1.18
C ASP A 37 -8.13 -10.18 -1.30
N MET A 38 -8.96 -10.38 -2.32
CA MET A 38 -10.21 -9.62 -2.52
C MET A 38 -11.15 -9.75 -1.31
N ARG A 39 -11.29 -10.96 -0.76
CA ARG A 39 -12.09 -11.21 0.45
C ARG A 39 -11.51 -10.49 1.65
N LYS A 40 -10.19 -10.58 1.86
CA LYS A 40 -9.50 -9.95 2.99
C LYS A 40 -9.66 -8.43 2.96
N TRP A 41 -9.50 -7.82 1.79
CA TRP A 41 -9.59 -6.38 1.61
C TRP A 41 -11.03 -5.86 1.73
N SER A 42 -11.99 -6.52 1.07
CA SER A 42 -13.38 -6.03 1.04
C SER A 42 -14.21 -6.42 2.26
N GLY A 43 -13.83 -7.49 2.97
CA GLY A 43 -14.64 -8.10 4.03
C GLY A 43 -15.89 -8.83 3.51
N LEU A 44 -16.07 -8.95 2.20
CA LEU A 44 -17.25 -9.56 1.59
C LEU A 44 -17.11 -11.09 1.49
N SER A 45 -18.18 -11.80 1.79
CA SER A 45 -18.30 -13.24 1.53
C SER A 45 -18.91 -13.51 0.14
N GLY A 46 -18.96 -14.77 -0.28
CA GLY A 46 -19.67 -15.17 -1.50
C GLY A 46 -19.09 -14.66 -2.83
N LEU A 47 -17.82 -14.23 -2.84
CA LEU A 47 -17.18 -13.65 -4.03
C LEU A 47 -17.06 -14.60 -5.23
N ALA A 48 -17.18 -15.92 -5.03
CA ALA A 48 -17.06 -16.92 -6.09
C ALA A 48 -18.02 -16.64 -7.27
N TYR A 49 -19.29 -16.36 -7.00
CA TYR A 49 -20.27 -16.05 -8.05
C TYR A 49 -19.96 -14.76 -8.82
N ALA A 50 -19.35 -13.77 -8.14
CA ALA A 50 -18.92 -12.55 -8.80
C ALA A 50 -17.72 -12.79 -9.72
N ILE A 51 -16.77 -13.62 -9.26
CA ILE A 51 -15.64 -14.05 -10.09
C ILE A 51 -16.11 -14.86 -11.30
N GLU A 52 -17.04 -15.80 -11.15
CA GLU A 52 -17.58 -16.57 -12.28
C GLU A 52 -18.19 -15.66 -13.35
N ARG A 53 -19.00 -14.67 -12.96
CA ARG A 53 -19.56 -13.69 -13.89
C ARG A 53 -18.49 -12.84 -14.58
N LEU A 54 -17.44 -12.47 -13.85
CA LEU A 54 -16.37 -11.62 -14.36
C LEU A 54 -15.31 -12.39 -15.16
N ARG A 55 -15.19 -13.70 -14.99
CA ARG A 55 -14.12 -14.54 -15.57
C ARG A 55 -13.90 -14.31 -17.07
N PRO A 56 -14.92 -14.17 -17.95
CA PRO A 56 -14.70 -13.90 -19.38
C PRO A 56 -14.01 -12.56 -19.67
N ARG A 57 -13.93 -11.65 -18.69
CA ARG A 57 -13.38 -10.30 -18.79
C ARG A 57 -12.06 -10.13 -18.03
N LEU A 58 -11.57 -11.19 -17.39
CA LEU A 58 -10.35 -11.17 -16.59
C LEU A 58 -9.28 -12.04 -17.26
N ARG A 59 -8.02 -11.71 -16.99
CA ARG A 59 -6.88 -12.58 -17.29
C ARG A 59 -6.47 -13.34 -16.02
N SER A 60 -5.87 -14.50 -16.20
CA SER A 60 -5.43 -15.38 -15.12
C SER A 60 -3.93 -15.66 -15.21
N PHE A 61 -3.27 -15.69 -14.07
CA PHE A 61 -1.89 -16.12 -13.87
C PHE A 61 -1.84 -17.18 -12.77
N CYS A 62 -0.69 -17.82 -12.61
CA CYS A 62 -0.40 -18.67 -11.46
C CYS A 62 0.81 -18.11 -10.72
N ASP A 63 0.76 -18.10 -9.39
CA ASP A 63 1.96 -17.87 -8.58
C ASP A 63 2.85 -19.11 -8.50
N GLU A 64 4.00 -18.98 -7.83
CA GLU A 64 4.98 -20.06 -7.64
C GLU A 64 4.42 -21.24 -6.82
N GLN A 65 3.35 -21.02 -6.06
CA GLN A 65 2.67 -22.04 -5.27
C GLN A 65 1.47 -22.66 -6.03
N GLY A 66 1.20 -22.19 -7.25
CA GLY A 66 0.12 -22.68 -8.11
C GLY A 66 -1.26 -22.06 -7.82
N HIS A 67 -1.34 -20.99 -7.01
CA HIS A 67 -2.60 -20.29 -6.79
C HIS A 67 -2.95 -19.43 -8.00
N GLU A 68 -4.25 -19.41 -8.35
CA GLU A 68 -4.76 -18.55 -9.41
C GLU A 68 -4.75 -17.09 -8.96
N LEU A 69 -4.12 -16.24 -9.78
CA LEU A 69 -4.17 -14.79 -9.67
C LEU A 69 -5.01 -14.25 -10.82
N LEU A 70 -5.98 -13.39 -10.49
CA LEU A 70 -6.84 -12.74 -11.45
C LEU A 70 -6.42 -11.28 -11.62
N ASP A 71 -6.60 -10.76 -12.82
CA ASP A 71 -6.34 -9.35 -13.11
C ASP A 71 -7.22 -8.82 -14.24
N VAL A 72 -7.32 -7.50 -14.35
CA VAL A 72 -7.94 -6.85 -15.50
C VAL A 72 -7.01 -6.91 -16.73
N PRO A 73 -7.55 -6.96 -17.96
CA PRO A 73 -6.73 -7.06 -19.18
C PRO A 73 -5.77 -5.87 -19.38
N ASP A 74 -6.17 -4.68 -18.92
CA ASP A 74 -5.47 -3.40 -19.03
C ASP A 74 -4.63 -3.05 -17.78
N GLY A 75 -4.51 -3.99 -16.83
CA GLY A 75 -3.72 -3.78 -15.61
C GLY A 75 -2.22 -3.67 -15.90
N PRO A 76 -1.48 -2.78 -15.23
CA PRO A 76 -0.04 -2.70 -15.38
C PRO A 76 0.61 -4.00 -14.90
N LEU A 77 1.50 -4.57 -15.73
CA LEU A 77 2.30 -5.74 -15.37
C LEU A 77 3.75 -5.48 -15.79
N PRO A 78 4.53 -4.73 -14.99
CA PRO A 78 5.92 -4.41 -15.30
C PRO A 78 6.79 -5.68 -15.42
N ALA A 79 7.90 -5.57 -16.15
CA ALA A 79 8.87 -6.65 -16.22
C ALA A 79 9.45 -6.94 -14.81
N PRO A 80 9.81 -8.19 -14.48
CA PRO A 80 10.28 -8.55 -13.13
C PRO A 80 11.52 -7.77 -12.66
N ASP A 81 12.32 -7.26 -13.58
CA ASP A 81 13.52 -6.45 -13.36
C ASP A 81 13.23 -4.94 -13.32
N THR A 82 11.96 -4.52 -13.41
CA THR A 82 11.58 -3.11 -13.31
C THR A 82 11.93 -2.59 -11.91
N PRO A 83 12.77 -1.55 -11.78
CA PRO A 83 13.14 -1.01 -10.48
C PRO A 83 11.93 -0.51 -9.69
N ALA A 84 11.83 -0.88 -8.41
CA ALA A 84 10.84 -0.36 -7.49
C ALA A 84 11.46 0.74 -6.60
N PRO A 85 11.27 2.03 -6.92
CA PRO A 85 11.93 3.12 -6.19
C PRO A 85 11.46 3.17 -4.73
N PRO A 86 12.29 3.71 -3.81
CA PRO A 86 11.90 3.85 -2.41
C PRO A 86 10.64 4.70 -2.21
N ARG A 87 9.80 4.31 -1.25
CA ARG A 87 8.56 5.02 -0.92
C ARG A 87 8.31 5.05 0.58
N PHE A 88 7.90 6.19 1.11
CA PHE A 88 7.41 6.31 2.48
C PHE A 88 5.91 6.07 2.53
N LEU A 89 5.51 5.03 3.25
CA LEU A 89 4.11 4.66 3.43
C LEU A 89 3.57 5.21 4.75
N PRO A 90 2.39 5.86 4.76
CA PRO A 90 1.71 6.21 5.98
C PRO A 90 1.27 4.98 6.76
N GLU A 91 0.76 5.21 7.97
CA GLU A 91 0.13 4.16 8.75
C GLU A 91 -1.11 3.63 8.00
N CYS A 92 -1.29 2.31 8.04
CA CYS A 92 -2.41 1.62 7.38
C CYS A 92 -2.48 1.81 5.86
N ASP A 93 -1.33 1.94 5.20
CA ASP A 93 -1.30 2.00 3.74
C ASP A 93 -1.76 0.70 3.07
N ASN A 94 -2.56 0.82 2.02
CA ASN A 94 -3.11 -0.32 1.29
C ASN A 94 -2.07 -1.16 0.57
N ALA A 95 -0.91 -0.61 0.20
CA ALA A 95 0.19 -1.40 -0.36
C ALA A 95 0.54 -2.59 0.56
N VAL A 96 0.38 -2.42 1.88
CA VAL A 96 0.67 -3.47 2.87
C VAL A 96 -0.59 -4.21 3.34
N LEU A 97 -1.77 -3.58 3.23
CA LEU A 97 -3.01 -4.12 3.79
C LEU A 97 -3.95 -4.78 2.78
N ALA A 98 -3.79 -4.52 1.48
CA ALA A 98 -4.73 -4.94 0.44
C ALA A 98 -4.64 -6.43 0.07
N HIS A 99 -3.61 -7.14 0.54
CA HIS A 99 -3.43 -8.57 0.29
C HIS A 99 -3.62 -9.40 1.56
N ALA A 100 -4.17 -10.61 1.38
CA ALA A 100 -4.25 -11.63 2.41
C ALA A 100 -2.85 -12.14 2.75
N ASP A 101 -2.04 -12.43 1.73
CA ASP A 101 -0.63 -12.71 1.95
C ASP A 101 0.20 -11.42 1.90
N ARG A 102 0.57 -10.95 3.11
CA ARG A 102 1.44 -9.78 3.26
C ARG A 102 2.92 -10.08 3.04
N SER A 103 3.29 -11.36 2.87
CA SER A 103 4.69 -11.74 2.63
C SER A 103 5.24 -11.17 1.32
N ARG A 104 4.35 -10.82 0.38
CA ARG A 104 4.63 -10.13 -0.88
C ARG A 104 5.46 -8.86 -0.74
N ILE A 105 5.27 -8.11 0.36
CA ILE A 105 5.92 -6.80 0.59
C ILE A 105 6.62 -6.77 1.96
N VAL A 106 6.24 -7.65 2.89
CA VAL A 106 6.74 -7.65 4.27
C VAL A 106 7.36 -9.00 4.58
N ASP A 107 8.67 -9.01 4.83
CA ASP A 107 9.33 -10.22 5.30
C ASP A 107 8.64 -10.77 6.57
N VAL A 108 8.47 -12.09 6.63
CA VAL A 108 7.83 -12.80 7.74
C VAL A 108 8.42 -12.40 9.09
N LYS A 109 9.73 -12.18 9.16
CA LYS A 109 10.43 -11.77 10.39
C LYS A 109 10.01 -10.38 10.90
N HIS A 110 9.45 -9.54 10.03
CA HIS A 110 9.08 -8.15 10.31
C HIS A 110 7.57 -7.90 10.27
N ARG A 111 6.73 -8.95 10.23
CA ARG A 111 5.26 -8.85 10.15
C ARG A 111 4.61 -7.97 11.24
N ARG A 112 5.25 -7.78 12.39
CA ARG A 112 4.73 -6.93 13.48
C ARG A 112 4.90 -5.43 13.23
N LEU A 113 5.78 -5.02 12.31
CA LEU A 113 5.98 -3.60 11.99
C LEU A 113 4.74 -2.98 11.33
N VAL A 114 3.98 -3.78 10.58
CA VAL A 114 2.92 -3.24 9.70
C VAL A 114 1.54 -3.18 10.35
N THR A 115 1.45 -3.58 11.61
CA THR A 115 0.25 -3.40 12.45
C THR A 115 0.28 -2.02 13.11
N ALA A 116 0.05 -0.96 12.33
CA ALA A 116 -0.05 0.44 12.77
C ALA A 116 1.27 1.24 12.89
N GLN A 117 2.24 0.99 11.99
CA GLN A 117 3.39 1.90 11.86
C GLN A 117 3.49 2.45 10.45
N LYS A 118 4.13 3.62 10.36
CA LYS A 118 4.58 4.22 9.11
C LYS A 118 5.85 3.48 8.67
N THR A 119 5.83 2.90 7.49
CA THR A 119 6.93 2.08 6.96
C THR A 119 7.54 2.71 5.71
N PHE A 120 8.73 2.28 5.34
CA PHE A 120 9.31 2.64 4.05
C PHE A 120 9.68 1.40 3.24
N LEU A 121 9.59 1.53 1.92
CA LEU A 121 9.96 0.50 0.96
C LEU A 121 11.35 0.79 0.37
N VAL A 122 12.09 -0.28 0.11
CA VAL A 122 13.25 -0.30 -0.80
C VAL A 122 13.07 -1.53 -1.66
N ASP A 123 13.17 -1.35 -2.98
CA ASP A 123 12.94 -2.42 -3.96
C ASP A 123 11.58 -3.11 -3.78
N GLY A 124 10.54 -2.32 -3.45
CA GLY A 124 9.18 -2.83 -3.23
C GLY A 124 8.93 -3.52 -1.88
N PHE A 125 9.96 -3.72 -1.04
CA PHE A 125 9.82 -4.40 0.24
C PHE A 125 9.98 -3.46 1.44
N VAL A 126 9.23 -3.72 2.51
CA VAL A 126 9.40 -3.02 3.79
C VAL A 126 10.79 -3.27 4.35
N ARG A 127 11.54 -2.18 4.59
CA ARG A 127 12.89 -2.19 5.17
C ARG A 127 13.03 -1.42 6.47
N GLY A 128 11.93 -0.87 6.99
CA GLY A 128 11.90 -0.25 8.31
C GLY A 128 10.75 0.71 8.49
N THR A 129 10.91 1.61 9.46
CA THR A 129 9.90 2.58 9.86
C THR A 129 10.40 4.00 9.72
N TRP A 130 9.47 4.95 9.75
CA TRP A 130 9.81 6.36 9.75
C TRP A 130 8.87 7.19 10.60
N LYS A 131 9.31 8.38 10.98
CA LYS A 131 8.47 9.42 11.60
C LYS A 131 9.01 10.81 11.29
N ILE A 132 8.15 11.81 11.35
CA ILE A 132 8.55 13.21 11.29
C ILE A 132 8.51 13.77 12.72
N ILE A 133 9.64 14.32 13.17
CA ILE A 133 9.75 15.09 14.41
C ILE A 133 9.75 16.57 14.02
N ARG A 134 8.83 17.35 14.59
CA ARG A 134 8.76 18.79 14.38
C ARG A 134 9.29 19.53 15.61
N ALA A 135 10.18 20.49 15.36
CA ALA A 135 10.68 21.45 16.32
C ALA A 135 10.48 22.86 15.73
N PRO A 136 10.58 23.95 16.52
CA PRO A 136 10.43 25.30 15.99
C PRO A 136 11.32 25.52 14.76
N LYS A 137 10.68 25.84 13.62
CA LYS A 137 11.32 26.10 12.32
C LYS A 137 12.07 24.92 11.68
N VAL A 138 11.97 23.72 12.24
CA VAL A 138 12.72 22.54 11.75
C VAL A 138 11.84 21.29 11.75
N SER A 139 11.73 20.64 10.60
CA SER A 139 11.10 19.33 10.43
C SER A 139 12.16 18.28 10.10
N THR A 140 12.21 17.20 10.89
CA THR A 140 13.18 16.10 10.69
C THR A 140 12.46 14.79 10.39
N LEU A 141 12.74 14.21 9.23
CA LEU A 141 12.38 12.83 8.91
C LEU A 141 13.41 11.90 9.55
N VAL A 142 12.93 11.04 10.44
CA VAL A 142 13.73 10.00 11.09
C VAL A 142 13.40 8.66 10.45
N ILE A 143 14.41 8.01 9.90
CA ILE A 143 14.35 6.70 9.25
C ILE A 143 15.00 5.68 10.17
N THR A 144 14.31 4.58 10.45
CA THR A 144 14.79 3.49 11.29
C THR A 144 14.75 2.19 10.49
N PRO A 145 15.86 1.81 9.84
CA PRO A 145 15.99 0.55 9.14
C PRO A 145 15.91 -0.64 10.10
N VAL A 146 15.39 -1.77 9.63
CA VAL A 146 15.42 -3.06 10.36
C VAL A 146 16.41 -4.06 9.77
N THR A 147 17.03 -3.68 8.66
CA THR A 147 18.17 -4.35 8.03
C THR A 147 19.15 -3.30 7.55
N PRO A 148 20.45 -3.63 7.40
CA PRO A 148 21.41 -2.74 6.77
C PRO A 148 20.95 -2.28 5.39
N LEU A 149 21.20 -1.00 5.07
CA LEU A 149 20.90 -0.39 3.78
C LEU A 149 22.21 -0.09 3.04
N SER A 150 22.21 -0.26 1.72
CA SER A 150 23.33 0.17 0.89
C SER A 150 23.48 1.69 0.89
N GLY A 151 24.64 2.19 0.46
CA GLY A 151 24.85 3.63 0.29
C GLY A 151 23.90 4.25 -0.74
N GLU A 152 23.58 3.50 -1.80
CA GLU A 152 22.66 3.89 -2.86
C GLU A 152 21.22 4.00 -2.32
N ASP A 153 20.75 3.00 -1.57
CA ASP A 153 19.42 3.02 -0.97
C ASP A 153 19.24 4.18 0.01
N ARG A 154 20.29 4.47 0.80
CA ARG A 154 20.29 5.61 1.73
C ARG A 154 20.18 6.94 0.99
N LEU A 155 20.86 7.08 -0.14
CA LEU A 155 20.79 8.29 -0.96
C LEU A 155 19.39 8.46 -1.56
N ALA A 156 18.85 7.41 -2.19
CA ALA A 156 17.52 7.42 -2.78
C ALA A 156 16.40 7.67 -1.74
N LEU A 157 16.52 7.09 -0.53
CA LEU A 157 15.61 7.38 0.58
C LEU A 157 15.73 8.81 1.09
N ALA A 158 16.92 9.41 1.06
CA ALA A 158 17.11 10.80 1.45
C ALA A 158 16.44 11.75 0.45
N GLU A 159 16.52 11.46 -0.85
CA GLU A 159 15.85 12.22 -1.90
C GLU A 159 14.32 12.13 -1.82
N GLU A 160 13.77 10.92 -1.73
CA GLU A 160 12.34 10.70 -1.49
C GLU A 160 11.89 11.37 -0.18
N GLY A 161 12.73 11.31 0.85
CA GLY A 161 12.45 11.88 2.17
C GLY A 161 12.40 13.41 2.17
N ALA A 162 13.24 14.05 1.36
CA ALA A 162 13.19 15.48 1.13
C ALA A 162 11.87 15.90 0.45
N GLN A 163 11.39 15.12 -0.53
CA GLN A 163 10.10 15.36 -1.18
C GLN A 163 8.93 15.22 -0.20
N LEU A 164 8.96 14.18 0.65
CA LEU A 164 7.96 14.00 1.71
C LEU A 164 7.96 15.16 2.71
N LEU A 165 9.14 15.64 3.12
CA LEU A 165 9.25 16.79 4.02
C LEU A 165 8.71 18.04 3.36
N ALA A 166 8.99 18.27 2.07
CA ALA A 166 8.41 19.40 1.33
C ALA A 166 6.88 19.30 1.23
N PHE A 167 6.33 18.11 1.00
CA PHE A 167 4.88 17.87 0.94
C PHE A 167 4.18 18.07 2.29
N THR A 168 4.87 17.79 3.40
CA THR A 168 4.30 17.83 4.75
C THR A 168 4.76 19.02 5.60
N ALA A 169 5.57 19.91 5.03
CA ALA A 169 6.09 21.08 5.72
C ALA A 169 4.94 21.99 6.16
N GLY A 170 5.03 22.50 7.39
CA GLY A 170 4.19 23.60 7.83
C GLY A 170 4.69 24.93 7.23
N GLU A 171 3.85 25.95 7.17
CA GLU A 171 4.24 27.29 6.68
C GLU A 171 5.42 27.89 7.44
N ASP A 172 5.64 27.47 8.70
CA ASP A 172 6.72 27.94 9.57
C ASP A 172 8.03 27.13 9.47
N ASP A 173 8.08 26.07 8.66
CA ASP A 173 9.27 25.22 8.54
C ASP A 173 10.33 25.91 7.65
N ILE A 174 11.48 26.25 8.25
CA ILE A 174 12.60 26.92 7.56
C ILE A 174 13.67 25.91 7.12
N ARG A 175 13.81 24.80 7.85
CA ARG A 175 14.80 23.76 7.57
C ARG A 175 14.19 22.37 7.63
N VAL A 176 14.53 21.54 6.65
CA VAL A 176 14.18 20.12 6.61
C VAL A 176 15.44 19.26 6.70
N CYS A 177 15.36 18.16 7.45
CA CYS A 177 16.48 17.24 7.67
C CYS A 177 16.03 15.78 7.52
N VAL A 178 16.81 14.96 6.82
CA VAL A 178 16.64 13.49 6.83
C VAL A 178 17.74 12.87 7.69
N ARG A 179 17.35 12.00 8.62
CA ARG A 179 18.27 11.34 9.56
C ARG A 179 17.98 9.85 9.61
N PHE A 180 19.04 9.05 9.43
CA PHE A 180 19.00 7.61 9.67
C PHE A 180 19.41 7.32 11.12
N LEU A 181 18.66 6.47 11.81
CA LEU A 181 19.09 5.86 13.06
C LEU A 181 19.83 4.58 12.72
N GLU A 182 21.04 4.43 13.25
CA GLU A 182 21.79 3.17 13.22
C GLU A 182 21.53 2.44 14.54
N GLU A 183 21.48 1.11 14.49
CA GLU A 183 21.60 0.27 15.70
C GLU A 183 23.05 0.20 16.16
#